data_AF-A0AAP0JNX0-F1
#
_entry.id   AF-A0AAP0JNX0-F1
#
_cell.length_a   1.000
_cell.length_b   1.000
_cell.length_c   1.000
_cell.angle_alpha   90.00
_cell.angle_beta   90.00
_cell.angle_gamma   90.00
#
_symmetry.space_group_name_H-M   'P 1'
#
loop_
_entity.id
_entity.type
_entity.pdbx_description
1 polymer ?
#
loop_
_entity_poly.entity_id
_entity_poly.type
_entity_poly.pdbx_seq_one_letter_code
_entity_poly.pdbx_strand_id
1 'polypeptide(L)'
;MTQLQLVEREDIEDEEELFEAIDKLDLNGWEFQLFLIVLILCSVLVLDPRLIDASAEAVADLIIAVIKHWFSMIMILNGLEFPLCLIVVMLVSLPLFSVVSLGINAGDIKKLQDAGIYTCNGLMMHTKKSLTGIKGLSEAKVDKICEAAEKIVNYGYVTGSDVLMRRKSVIRITTGSQALDELLGGGIETLQITEAFGEFRSGKTQLAHTLCVSTQVILRLSFCRPDRIVPIAERFGMDAGAVLDNIIYARAYTYEHQYNLLLGLAAKMSEEPFRLLIVDSVIALFRVDFTGRGELAERQQKLAQMLSRLTKIAEEFNVAVYMTNQVIADPGGGMFISDPKKPAGGHVLAHASTVRLMFRKGKGEQRVCKVFDAPNLPEAEAISFYHVLHSTDESFVVVS
;
A
#
# COMPACT_ATOMS: atom_id res chain seq x y z
N MET A 1 -11.84 -19.72 -36.15
CA MET A 1 -12.61 -18.83 -37.04
C MET A 1 -14.04 -18.83 -36.54
N THR A 2 -14.37 -17.85 -35.70
CA THR A 2 -15.76 -17.52 -35.37
C THR A 2 -15.75 -16.04 -35.02
N GLN A 3 -16.38 -15.25 -35.87
CA GLN A 3 -16.36 -13.80 -35.87
C GLN A 3 -17.18 -13.28 -34.68
N LEU A 4 -16.57 -12.41 -33.86
CA LEU A 4 -17.32 -11.48 -33.02
C LEU A 4 -17.97 -10.46 -33.95
N GLN A 5 -19.29 -10.56 -34.16
CA GLN A 5 -20.07 -9.46 -34.73
C GLN A 5 -20.39 -8.48 -33.61
N LEU A 6 -19.89 -7.25 -33.76
CA LEU A 6 -20.32 -6.08 -33.03
C LEU A 6 -21.78 -5.81 -33.41
N VAL A 7 -22.69 -5.90 -32.44
CA VAL A 7 -24.06 -5.40 -32.59
C VAL A 7 -24.02 -3.91 -32.28
N GLU A 8 -24.43 -3.09 -33.26
CA GLU A 8 -24.55 -1.64 -33.10
C GLU A 8 -25.56 -1.30 -31.99
N ARG A 9 -25.29 -0.21 -31.27
CA ARG A 9 -26.19 0.33 -30.23
C ARG A 9 -27.50 0.76 -30.87
N GLU A 10 -28.55 -0.02 -30.70
CA GLU A 10 -29.92 0.48 -30.73
C GLU A 10 -30.39 0.68 -29.28
N ASP A 11 -31.01 1.82 -29.03
CA ASP A 11 -31.48 2.27 -27.72
C ASP A 11 -32.60 1.32 -27.23
N ILE A 12 -32.32 0.57 -26.16
CA ILE A 12 -33.30 -0.30 -25.50
C ILE A 12 -34.19 0.60 -24.63
N GLU A 13 -35.43 0.83 -25.07
CA GLU A 13 -36.36 1.74 -24.38
C GLU A 13 -37.35 1.04 -23.43
N ASP A 14 -37.43 -0.31 -23.38
CA ASP A 14 -38.38 -1.03 -22.51
C ASP A 14 -37.79 -2.30 -21.83
N GLU A 15 -38.23 -2.59 -20.59
CA GLU A 15 -37.74 -3.71 -19.75
C GLU A 15 -37.91 -5.11 -20.38
N GLU A 16 -38.92 -5.31 -21.25
CA GLU A 16 -39.16 -6.61 -21.91
C GLU A 16 -38.07 -6.98 -22.93
N GLU A 17 -37.45 -6.01 -23.60
CA GLU A 17 -36.36 -6.26 -24.57
C GLU A 17 -35.05 -6.67 -23.87
N LEU A 18 -34.83 -6.20 -22.63
CA LEU A 18 -33.68 -6.59 -21.82
C LEU A 18 -33.74 -8.07 -21.44
N PHE A 19 -34.92 -8.58 -21.07
CA PHE A 19 -35.10 -10.00 -20.74
C PHE A 19 -34.96 -10.89 -21.98
N GLU A 20 -35.42 -10.45 -23.15
CA GLU A 20 -35.22 -11.18 -24.40
C GLU A 20 -33.75 -11.21 -24.87
N ALA A 21 -32.97 -10.16 -24.59
CA ALA A 21 -31.54 -10.11 -24.85
C ALA A 21 -30.73 -11.02 -23.90
N ILE A 22 -31.20 -11.15 -22.65
CA ILE A 22 -30.62 -12.06 -21.65
C ILE A 22 -30.86 -13.53 -22.01
N ASP A 23 -32.06 -13.87 -22.49
CA ASP A 23 -32.41 -15.24 -22.88
C ASP A 23 -31.67 -15.72 -24.14
N LYS A 24 -31.18 -14.81 -24.99
CA LYS A 24 -30.37 -15.14 -26.19
C LYS A 24 -28.88 -15.36 -25.89
N LEU A 25 -28.40 -15.13 -24.66
CA LEU A 25 -27.02 -15.39 -24.24
C LEU A 25 -26.87 -16.85 -23.76
N ASP A 26 -26.66 -17.76 -24.70
CA ASP A 26 -26.44 -19.19 -24.44
C ASP A 26 -25.03 -19.46 -23.87
N LEU A 27 -24.82 -19.09 -22.59
CA LEU A 27 -23.58 -19.29 -21.83
C LEU A 27 -23.82 -20.26 -20.66
N ASN A 28 -23.38 -21.51 -20.85
CA ASN A 28 -23.60 -22.67 -19.97
C ASN A 28 -22.84 -22.62 -18.62
N GLY A 29 -23.24 -21.75 -17.69
CA GLY A 29 -22.75 -21.77 -16.31
C GLY A 29 -23.60 -20.92 -15.36
N TRP A 30 -24.38 -21.57 -14.50
CA TRP A 30 -25.24 -20.96 -13.47
C TRP A 30 -24.49 -20.02 -12.50
N GLU A 31 -23.21 -20.28 -12.24
CA GLU A 31 -22.33 -19.42 -11.42
C GLU A 31 -22.01 -18.07 -12.10
N PHE A 32 -21.89 -18.07 -13.43
CA PHE A 32 -21.64 -16.86 -14.22
C PHE A 32 -22.92 -16.03 -14.39
N GLN A 33 -24.08 -16.69 -14.53
CA GLN A 33 -25.39 -16.03 -14.54
C GLN A 33 -25.64 -15.32 -13.20
N LEU A 34 -25.29 -15.93 -12.07
CA LEU A 34 -25.48 -15.33 -10.75
C LEU A 34 -24.52 -14.15 -10.51
N PHE A 35 -23.28 -14.24 -10.97
CA PHE A 35 -22.30 -13.15 -10.89
C PHE A 35 -22.72 -11.94 -11.74
N LEU A 36 -23.26 -12.19 -12.94
CA LEU A 36 -23.79 -11.15 -13.82
C LEU A 36 -25.03 -10.50 -13.22
N ILE A 37 -25.94 -11.26 -12.61
CA ILE A 37 -27.13 -10.73 -11.93
C ILE A 37 -26.76 -9.83 -10.73
N VAL A 38 -25.75 -10.22 -9.94
CA VAL A 38 -25.26 -9.39 -8.82
C VAL A 38 -24.58 -8.12 -9.32
N LEU A 39 -23.79 -8.20 -10.40
CA LEU A 39 -23.19 -7.03 -11.06
C LEU A 39 -24.26 -6.10 -11.62
N ILE A 40 -25.28 -6.64 -12.28
CA ILE A 40 -26.41 -5.88 -12.85
C ILE A 40 -27.20 -5.19 -11.74
N LEU A 41 -27.56 -5.90 -10.66
CA LEU A 41 -28.23 -5.32 -9.48
C LEU A 41 -27.40 -4.22 -8.82
N CYS A 42 -26.08 -4.41 -8.71
CA CYS A 42 -25.17 -3.37 -8.21
C CYS A 42 -25.09 -2.17 -9.15
N SER A 43 -25.12 -2.35 -10.48
CA SER A 43 -25.08 -1.25 -11.44
C SER A 43 -26.41 -0.49 -11.58
N VAL A 44 -27.55 -1.17 -11.46
CA VAL A 44 -28.89 -0.56 -11.50
C VAL A 44 -29.13 0.32 -10.26
N LEU A 45 -28.59 -0.06 -9.09
CA LEU A 45 -28.65 0.74 -7.86
C LEU A 45 -27.72 1.97 -7.85
N VAL A 46 -26.71 2.02 -8.72
CA VAL A 46 -25.76 3.14 -8.84
C VAL A 46 -26.21 4.18 -9.87
N LEU A 47 -27.13 3.83 -10.78
CA LEU A 47 -27.46 4.65 -11.95
C LEU A 47 -28.86 5.29 -11.96
N ASP A 48 -29.79 4.96 -11.04
CA ASP A 48 -31.11 5.61 -11.00
C ASP A 48 -31.34 6.45 -9.72
N PRO A 49 -31.26 7.80 -9.81
CA PRO A 49 -31.52 8.70 -8.68
C PRO A 49 -32.97 8.76 -8.20
N ARG A 50 -33.94 8.09 -8.87
CA ARG A 50 -35.38 8.21 -8.57
C ARG A 50 -35.91 7.22 -7.53
N LEU A 51 -35.11 6.25 -7.10
CA LEU A 51 -35.49 5.23 -6.09
C LEU A 51 -35.16 5.63 -4.64
N ILE A 52 -34.77 6.89 -4.40
CA ILE A 52 -34.47 7.40 -3.07
C ILE A 52 -35.77 7.89 -2.43
N ASP A 53 -36.58 6.98 -1.88
CA ASP A 53 -37.57 7.34 -0.85
C ASP A 53 -37.87 6.16 0.10
N ALA A 54 -37.66 6.44 1.40
CA ALA A 54 -38.09 5.78 2.65
C ALA A 54 -38.11 4.24 2.80
N SER A 55 -37.77 3.45 1.80
CA SER A 55 -37.75 1.96 1.85
C SER A 55 -36.36 1.36 1.62
N ALA A 56 -35.36 2.21 1.32
CA ALA A 56 -33.98 1.80 1.01
C ALA A 56 -33.27 1.11 2.18
N GLU A 57 -33.58 1.44 3.44
CA GLU A 57 -33.02 0.74 4.61
C GLU A 57 -33.53 -0.70 4.71
N ALA A 58 -34.84 -0.92 4.51
CA ALA A 58 -35.43 -2.26 4.55
C ALA A 58 -34.93 -3.14 3.39
N VAL A 59 -34.73 -2.54 2.22
CA VAL A 59 -34.18 -3.24 1.05
C VAL A 59 -32.69 -3.53 1.24
N ALA A 60 -31.90 -2.59 1.79
CA ALA A 60 -30.50 -2.83 2.12
C ALA A 60 -30.32 -3.91 3.20
N ASP A 61 -31.15 -3.89 4.25
CA ASP A 61 -31.14 -4.92 5.30
C ASP A 61 -31.57 -6.30 4.79
N LEU A 62 -32.56 -6.35 3.89
CA LEU A 62 -32.98 -7.58 3.24
C LEU A 62 -31.87 -8.12 2.32
N ILE A 63 -31.19 -7.26 1.56
CA ILE A 63 -30.06 -7.63 0.71
C ILE A 63 -28.88 -8.12 1.57
N ILE A 64 -28.55 -7.43 2.67
CA ILE A 64 -27.50 -7.86 3.60
C ILE A 64 -27.86 -9.20 4.25
N ALA A 65 -29.14 -9.41 4.61
CA ALA A 65 -29.62 -10.66 5.19
C ALA A 65 -29.57 -11.82 4.17
N VAL A 66 -29.98 -11.57 2.92
CA VAL A 66 -29.92 -12.56 1.83
C VAL A 66 -28.47 -12.91 1.49
N ILE A 67 -27.58 -11.91 1.36
CA ILE A 67 -26.15 -12.12 1.15
C ILE A 67 -25.55 -12.93 2.31
N LYS A 68 -25.83 -12.58 3.57
CA LYS A 68 -25.33 -13.31 4.74
C LYS A 68 -25.85 -14.75 4.81
N HIS A 69 -27.12 -14.97 4.52
CA HIS A 69 -27.72 -16.31 4.58
C HIS A 69 -27.20 -17.21 3.46
N TRP A 70 -27.01 -16.67 2.26
CA TRP A 70 -26.40 -17.38 1.13
C TRP A 70 -24.90 -17.62 1.31
N PHE A 71 -24.15 -16.67 1.88
CA PHE A 71 -22.74 -16.86 2.23
C PHE A 71 -22.57 -18.01 3.23
N SER A 72 -23.46 -18.09 4.22
CA SER A 72 -23.47 -19.19 5.18
C SER A 72 -23.79 -20.54 4.53
N MET A 73 -24.55 -20.57 3.45
CA MET A 73 -24.94 -21.79 2.74
C MET A 73 -23.84 -22.28 1.77
N ILE A 74 -23.15 -21.36 1.08
CA ILE A 74 -22.01 -21.65 0.19
C ILE A 74 -20.79 -22.14 0.99
N MET A 75 -20.55 -21.58 2.18
CA MET A 75 -19.48 -22.02 3.08
C MET A 75 -19.65 -23.46 3.60
N ILE A 76 -20.89 -23.96 3.69
CA ILE A 76 -21.19 -25.33 4.14
C ILE A 76 -21.01 -26.36 3.00
N LEU A 77 -21.17 -25.95 1.74
CA LEU A 77 -21.24 -26.89 0.61
C LEU A 77 -19.91 -27.14 -0.13
N ASN A 78 -18.91 -26.25 -0.05
CA ASN A 78 -17.77 -26.36 -0.96
C ASN A 78 -16.35 -26.36 -0.37
N GLY A 79 -16.14 -26.21 0.94
CA GLY A 79 -14.82 -26.41 1.56
C GLY A 79 -13.64 -25.63 0.92
N LEU A 80 -13.93 -24.61 0.12
CA LEU A 80 -12.98 -23.87 -0.71
C LEU A 80 -12.72 -22.53 -0.03
N GLU A 81 -11.59 -22.48 0.67
CA GLU A 81 -10.99 -21.21 1.06
C GLU A 81 -10.49 -20.54 -0.23
N PHE A 82 -11.19 -19.51 -0.74
CA PHE A 82 -10.68 -18.27 -1.37
C PHE A 82 -11.71 -17.65 -2.37
N PRO A 83 -11.84 -16.30 -2.48
CA PRO A 83 -11.34 -15.22 -1.63
C PRO A 83 -12.46 -14.34 -1.05
N LEU A 84 -12.64 -14.40 0.27
CA LEU A 84 -13.07 -13.25 1.07
C LEU A 84 -12.10 -12.05 0.95
N CYS A 85 -10.90 -12.25 0.41
CA CYS A 85 -9.90 -11.20 0.23
C CYS A 85 -10.34 -10.04 -0.67
N LEU A 86 -11.16 -10.24 -1.71
CA LEU A 86 -11.56 -9.10 -2.56
C LEU A 86 -12.54 -8.15 -1.85
N ILE A 87 -13.48 -8.72 -1.08
CA ILE A 87 -14.46 -7.95 -0.29
C ILE A 87 -13.79 -7.33 0.94
N VAL A 88 -12.84 -8.04 1.57
CA VAL A 88 -12.05 -7.50 2.69
C VAL A 88 -11.09 -6.40 2.21
N VAL A 89 -10.55 -6.47 0.99
CA VAL A 89 -9.71 -5.39 0.42
C VAL A 89 -10.51 -4.13 0.12
N MET A 90 -11.76 -4.23 -0.34
CA MET A 90 -12.65 -3.07 -0.48
C MET A 90 -13.08 -2.45 0.87
N LEU A 91 -12.93 -3.18 1.98
CA LEU A 91 -13.21 -2.69 3.34
C LEU A 91 -12.01 -2.00 4.02
N VAL A 92 -10.81 -2.02 3.43
CA VAL A 92 -9.60 -1.49 4.09
C VAL A 92 -9.55 0.04 4.11
N SER A 93 -10.20 0.71 3.16
CA SER A 93 -10.18 2.18 3.06
C SER A 93 -11.49 2.70 2.45
N LEU A 94 -12.47 3.01 3.32
CA LEU A 94 -13.72 3.61 2.86
C LEU A 94 -13.46 4.98 2.22
N PRO A 95 -13.90 5.20 0.96
CA PRO A 95 -13.64 6.44 0.25
C PRO A 95 -14.33 7.61 0.95
N LEU A 96 -13.72 8.79 0.92
CA LEU A 96 -14.24 10.00 1.58
C LEU A 96 -15.61 10.43 1.03
N PHE A 97 -15.97 10.00 -0.17
CA PHE A 97 -17.29 10.24 -0.75
C PHE A 97 -18.43 9.61 0.08
N SER A 98 -18.12 8.58 0.88
CA SER A 98 -19.10 7.93 1.77
C SER A 98 -19.69 8.90 2.81
N VAL A 99 -19.01 10.01 3.11
CA VAL A 99 -19.49 11.02 4.06
C VAL A 99 -20.56 11.95 3.44
N VAL A 100 -20.72 11.95 2.10
CA VAL A 100 -21.78 12.71 1.42
C VAL A 100 -23.17 12.24 1.85
N SER A 101 -23.35 10.93 2.03
CA SER A 101 -24.63 10.34 2.47
C SER A 101 -25.06 10.83 3.87
N LEU A 102 -24.12 11.37 4.65
CA LEU A 102 -24.35 11.94 5.98
C LEU A 102 -24.55 13.46 5.96
N GLY A 103 -24.79 14.05 4.78
CA GLY A 103 -25.14 15.48 4.64
C GLY A 103 -23.94 16.43 4.50
N ILE A 104 -22.75 15.92 4.19
CA ILE A 104 -21.57 16.75 3.89
C ILE A 104 -21.60 17.19 2.42
N ASN A 105 -21.30 18.47 2.18
CA ASN A 105 -21.25 19.04 0.84
C ASN A 105 -20.06 18.48 0.03
N ALA A 106 -20.33 17.97 -1.17
CA ALA A 106 -19.32 17.45 -2.09
C ALA A 106 -18.20 18.46 -2.41
N GLY A 107 -18.49 19.76 -2.41
CA GLY A 107 -17.49 20.81 -2.61
C GLY A 107 -16.48 20.94 -1.46
N ASP A 108 -16.87 20.59 -0.24
CA ASP A 108 -15.95 20.54 0.90
C ASP A 108 -15.09 19.27 0.88
N ILE A 109 -15.63 18.15 0.36
CA ILE A 109 -14.88 16.91 0.12
C ILE A 109 -13.81 17.11 -0.95
N LYS A 110 -14.14 17.81 -2.04
CA LYS A 110 -13.16 18.12 -3.09
C LYS A 110 -11.96 18.90 -2.55
N LYS A 111 -12.17 19.85 -1.63
CA LYS A 111 -11.07 20.58 -0.98
C LYS A 111 -10.19 19.67 -0.11
N LEU A 112 -10.78 18.66 0.53
CA LEU A 112 -10.02 17.65 1.28
C LEU A 112 -9.19 16.76 0.35
N GLN A 113 -9.74 16.36 -0.79
CA GLN A 113 -9.03 15.61 -1.82
C GLN A 113 -7.88 16.43 -2.42
N ASP A 114 -8.13 17.71 -2.74
CA ASP A 114 -7.10 18.64 -3.22
C ASP A 114 -5.97 18.83 -2.17
N ALA A 115 -6.27 18.63 -0.88
CA ALA A 115 -5.28 18.64 0.21
C ALA A 115 -4.61 17.27 0.46
N GLY A 116 -4.93 16.25 -0.34
CA GLY A 116 -4.31 14.91 -0.27
C GLY A 116 -4.98 13.94 0.71
N ILE A 117 -6.26 14.15 1.04
CA ILE A 117 -7.06 13.30 1.93
C ILE A 117 -8.18 12.64 1.12
N TYR A 118 -8.07 11.32 0.93
CA TYR A 118 -8.96 10.56 0.03
C TYR A 118 -9.83 9.53 0.75
N THR A 119 -9.49 9.16 1.99
CA THR A 119 -10.23 8.14 2.75
C THR A 119 -10.73 8.68 4.10
N CYS A 120 -11.74 8.03 4.65
CA CYS A 120 -12.26 8.36 5.98
C CYS A 120 -11.22 8.09 7.08
N ASN A 121 -10.44 7.01 6.95
CA ASN A 121 -9.35 6.70 7.88
C ASN A 121 -8.26 7.79 7.83
N GLY A 122 -7.87 8.20 6.62
CA GLY A 122 -6.89 9.27 6.41
C GLY A 122 -7.33 10.59 7.02
N LEU A 123 -8.62 10.94 6.94
CA LEU A 123 -9.19 12.11 7.60
C LEU A 123 -9.02 12.05 9.13
N MET A 124 -9.32 10.91 9.75
CA MET A 124 -9.19 10.72 11.21
C MET A 124 -7.73 10.75 11.68
N MET A 125 -6.77 10.45 10.80
CA MET A 125 -5.34 10.55 11.09
C MET A 125 -4.80 11.99 11.04
N HIS A 126 -5.62 12.99 10.72
CA HIS A 126 -5.24 14.40 10.71
C HIS A 126 -5.74 15.15 11.94
N THR A 127 -4.96 16.14 12.37
CA THR A 127 -5.39 17.03 13.45
C THR A 127 -6.41 18.03 12.93
N LYS A 128 -7.37 18.43 13.77
CA LYS A 128 -8.31 19.52 13.46
C LYS A 128 -7.58 20.79 13.01
N LYS A 129 -6.45 21.13 13.64
CA LYS A 129 -5.60 22.25 13.24
C LYS A 129 -5.11 22.15 11.78
N SER A 130 -4.73 20.96 11.33
CA SER A 130 -4.31 20.74 9.94
C SER A 130 -5.48 20.89 8.97
N LEU A 131 -6.65 20.38 9.34
CA LEU A 131 -7.86 20.43 8.50
C LEU A 131 -8.41 21.85 8.37
N THR A 132 -8.46 22.61 9.47
CA THR A 132 -8.87 24.03 9.46
C THR A 132 -7.86 24.91 8.70
N GLY A 133 -6.62 24.45 8.51
CA GLY A 133 -5.64 25.11 7.66
C GLY A 133 -5.97 25.05 6.16
N ILE A 134 -6.89 24.17 5.74
CA ILE A 134 -7.30 24.03 4.34
C ILE A 134 -8.21 25.20 3.97
N LYS A 135 -7.83 25.92 2.92
CA LYS A 135 -8.55 27.12 2.46
C LYS A 135 -10.02 26.79 2.16
N GLY A 136 -10.94 27.49 2.84
CA GLY A 136 -12.37 27.36 2.61
C GLY A 136 -13.07 26.30 3.45
N LEU A 137 -12.39 25.72 4.45
CA LEU A 137 -13.00 24.95 5.53
C LEU A 137 -12.98 25.78 6.83
N SER A 138 -14.15 26.00 7.43
CA SER A 138 -14.27 26.61 8.76
C SER A 138 -14.20 25.53 9.84
N GLU A 139 -13.89 25.92 11.08
CA GLU A 139 -13.85 25.01 12.22
C GLU A 139 -15.16 24.22 12.39
N ALA A 140 -16.30 24.91 12.33
CA ALA A 140 -17.63 24.29 12.37
C ALA A 140 -17.89 23.29 11.22
N LYS A 141 -17.26 23.47 10.05
CA LYS A 141 -17.35 22.48 8.96
C LYS A 141 -16.47 21.28 9.24
N VAL A 142 -15.25 21.51 9.70
CA VAL A 142 -14.31 20.43 10.07
C VAL A 142 -14.93 19.54 11.14
N ASP A 143 -15.55 20.12 12.17
CA ASP A 143 -16.23 19.35 13.22
C ASP A 143 -17.33 18.46 12.67
N LYS A 144 -18.22 19.00 11.82
CA LYS A 144 -19.29 18.22 11.18
C LYS A 144 -18.75 17.08 10.32
N ILE A 145 -17.68 17.32 9.57
CA ILE A 145 -17.05 16.29 8.72
C ILE A 145 -16.42 15.20 9.58
N CYS A 146 -15.72 15.55 10.66
CA CYS A 146 -15.15 14.58 11.59
C CYS A 146 -16.24 13.75 12.29
N GLU A 147 -17.30 14.38 12.79
CA GLU A 147 -18.44 13.68 13.41
C GLU A 147 -19.11 12.69 12.45
N ALA A 148 -19.21 13.07 11.17
CA ALA A 148 -19.76 12.18 10.14
C ALA A 148 -18.80 11.01 9.84
N ALA A 149 -17.49 11.26 9.77
CA ALA A 149 -16.49 10.21 9.58
C ALA A 149 -16.40 9.25 10.77
N GLU A 150 -16.57 9.72 12.00
CA GLU A 150 -16.61 8.91 13.22
C GLU A 150 -17.79 7.92 13.25
N LYS A 151 -18.90 8.23 12.57
CA LYS A 151 -20.03 7.30 12.44
C LYS A 151 -19.74 6.15 11.48
N ILE A 152 -18.86 6.39 10.51
CA ILE A 152 -18.50 5.42 9.46
C ILE A 152 -17.33 4.55 9.93
N VAL A 153 -16.30 5.18 10.49
CA VAL A 153 -15.10 4.52 10.97
C VAL A 153 -15.29 4.17 12.44
N ASN A 154 -15.17 2.89 12.79
CA ASN A 154 -15.15 2.48 14.19
C ASN A 154 -13.85 2.95 14.86
N TYR A 155 -13.88 4.18 15.36
CA TYR A 155 -12.77 4.87 16.01
C TYR A 155 -12.99 4.88 17.52
N GLY A 156 -12.19 4.12 18.26
CA GLY A 156 -12.36 3.98 19.70
C GLY A 156 -11.55 2.84 20.30
N TYR A 157 -11.82 2.55 21.57
CA TYR A 157 -11.19 1.42 22.26
C TYR A 157 -11.71 0.11 21.70
N VAL A 158 -10.78 -0.78 21.36
CA VAL A 158 -11.07 -2.14 20.87
C VAL A 158 -10.37 -3.15 21.76
N THR A 159 -10.91 -4.37 21.83
CA THR A 159 -10.28 -5.43 22.63
C THR A 159 -9.04 -5.98 21.93
N GLY A 160 -8.13 -6.59 22.68
CA GLY A 160 -6.97 -7.27 22.10
C GLY A 160 -7.35 -8.37 21.10
N SER A 161 -8.50 -9.04 21.32
CA SER A 161 -9.05 -10.03 20.40
C SER A 161 -9.46 -9.41 19.07
N ASP A 162 -10.09 -8.23 19.09
CA ASP A 162 -10.47 -7.52 17.86
C ASP A 162 -9.24 -7.06 17.08
N VAL A 163 -8.20 -6.57 17.78
CA VAL A 163 -6.92 -6.22 17.16
C VAL A 163 -6.27 -7.45 16.53
N LEU A 164 -6.28 -8.59 17.21
CA LEU A 164 -5.76 -9.85 16.65
C LEU A 164 -6.52 -10.29 15.39
N MET A 165 -7.86 -10.13 15.40
CA MET A 165 -8.69 -10.40 14.22
C MET A 165 -8.34 -9.45 13.07
N ARG A 166 -8.16 -8.15 13.33
CA ARG A 166 -7.70 -7.18 12.33
C ARG A 166 -6.33 -7.54 11.78
N ARG A 167 -5.40 -8.00 12.61
CA ARG A 167 -4.05 -8.43 12.18
C ARG A 167 -4.08 -9.63 11.20
N LYS A 168 -5.18 -10.36 11.06
CA LYS A 168 -5.31 -11.39 10.01
C LYS A 168 -5.31 -10.82 8.60
N SER A 169 -5.60 -9.52 8.42
CA SER A 169 -5.49 -8.85 7.11
C SER A 169 -4.05 -8.44 6.75
N VAL A 170 -3.09 -8.62 7.67
CA VAL A 170 -1.67 -8.36 7.40
C VAL A 170 -1.16 -9.40 6.42
N ILE A 171 -0.59 -8.92 5.32
CA ILE A 171 0.05 -9.77 4.32
C ILE A 171 1.56 -9.73 4.55
N ARG A 172 2.24 -10.85 4.30
CA ARG A 172 3.69 -10.93 4.32
C ARG A 172 4.21 -11.16 2.90
N ILE A 173 5.09 -10.27 2.47
CA ILE A 173 5.71 -10.30 1.14
C ILE A 173 6.99 -11.10 1.24
N THR A 174 7.09 -12.21 0.49
CA THR A 174 8.32 -13.01 0.42
C THR A 174 9.49 -12.18 -0.11
N THR A 175 10.64 -12.38 0.51
CA THR A 175 11.93 -11.80 0.11
C THR A 175 12.61 -12.59 -1.02
N GLY A 176 12.04 -13.72 -1.44
CA GLY A 176 12.63 -14.63 -2.43
C GLY A 176 13.78 -15.51 -1.87
N SER A 177 13.98 -15.49 -0.55
CA SER A 177 14.97 -16.29 0.17
C SER A 177 14.32 -16.92 1.40
N GLN A 178 14.26 -18.25 1.45
CA GLN A 178 13.63 -18.99 2.54
C GLN A 178 14.25 -18.64 3.90
N ALA A 179 15.57 -18.57 3.99
CA ALA A 179 16.28 -18.22 5.23
C ALA A 179 15.93 -16.82 5.74
N LEU A 180 15.70 -15.87 4.82
CA LEU A 180 15.31 -14.51 5.20
C LEU A 180 13.82 -14.41 5.55
N ASP A 181 12.96 -15.17 4.86
CA ASP A 181 11.54 -15.25 5.19
C ASP A 181 11.34 -15.92 6.56
N GLU A 182 12.07 -16.99 6.88
CA GLU A 182 12.07 -17.61 8.21
C GLU A 182 12.50 -16.64 9.30
N LEU A 183 13.58 -15.87 9.06
CA LEU A 183 14.05 -14.83 9.99
C LEU A 183 12.98 -13.76 10.25
N LEU A 184 12.21 -13.41 9.22
CA LEU A 184 11.17 -12.37 9.29
C LEU A 184 9.79 -12.92 9.68
N GLY A 185 9.65 -14.24 9.93
CA GLY A 185 8.35 -14.86 10.24
C GLY A 185 7.37 -14.89 9.07
N GLY A 186 7.88 -15.02 7.84
CA GLY A 186 7.11 -15.14 6.60
C GLY A 186 7.37 -14.04 5.56
N GLY A 187 8.28 -13.10 5.83
CA GLY A 187 8.66 -12.03 4.91
C GLY A 187 8.36 -10.63 5.44
N ILE A 188 8.32 -9.63 4.56
CA ILE A 188 8.09 -8.22 4.91
C ILE A 188 6.58 -8.01 5.14
N GLU A 189 6.18 -7.65 6.37
CA GLU A 189 4.76 -7.45 6.69
C GLU A 189 4.21 -6.09 6.22
N THR A 190 2.93 -6.06 5.82
CA THR A 190 2.17 -4.83 5.55
C THR A 190 1.74 -4.11 6.84
N LEU A 191 1.16 -2.90 6.73
CA LEU A 191 0.78 -2.01 7.85
C LEU A 191 1.96 -1.45 8.68
N GLN A 192 3.20 -1.65 8.23
CA GLN A 192 4.36 -1.17 8.97
C GLN A 192 5.51 -0.73 8.07
N ILE A 193 6.45 -0.02 8.69
CA ILE A 193 7.68 0.44 8.05
C ILE A 193 8.81 -0.56 8.38
N THR A 194 9.43 -1.08 7.33
CA THR A 194 10.67 -1.85 7.41
C THR A 194 11.85 -1.04 6.87
N GLU A 195 12.82 -0.74 7.73
CA GLU A 195 14.08 -0.09 7.38
C GLU A 195 15.16 -1.13 7.10
N ALA A 196 15.78 -1.09 5.92
CA ALA A 196 17.02 -1.81 5.65
C ALA A 196 18.20 -0.83 5.64
N PHE A 197 19.14 -0.98 6.57
CA PHE A 197 20.33 -0.13 6.67
C PHE A 197 21.62 -0.94 6.57
N GLY A 198 22.70 -0.30 6.12
CA GLY A 198 24.01 -0.94 6.01
C GLY A 198 24.92 -0.24 5.00
N GLU A 199 26.12 -0.77 4.83
CA GLU A 199 27.12 -0.19 3.92
C GLU A 199 26.73 -0.24 2.44
N PHE A 200 27.44 0.52 1.61
CA PHE A 200 27.33 0.39 0.16
C PHE A 200 27.57 -1.07 -0.27
N ARG A 201 26.84 -1.52 -1.30
CA ARG A 201 26.93 -2.89 -1.85
C ARG A 201 26.54 -4.00 -0.84
N SER A 202 25.79 -3.68 0.21
CA SER A 202 25.28 -4.69 1.17
C SER A 202 24.00 -5.42 0.71
N GLY A 203 23.40 -5.04 -0.43
CA GLY A 203 22.23 -5.74 -1.01
C GLY A 203 20.87 -5.09 -0.76
N LYS A 204 20.79 -3.95 -0.04
CA LYS A 204 19.52 -3.25 0.27
C LYS A 204 18.62 -2.98 -0.94
N THR A 205 19.19 -2.39 -2.00
CA THR A 205 18.48 -2.08 -3.26
C THR A 205 18.15 -3.35 -4.05
N GLN A 206 18.97 -4.39 -3.94
CA GLN A 206 18.70 -5.68 -4.60
C GLN A 206 17.49 -6.38 -3.98
N LEU A 207 17.35 -6.31 -2.65
CA LEU A 207 16.15 -6.77 -1.98
C LEU A 207 14.93 -5.96 -2.42
N ALA A 208 15.01 -4.63 -2.52
CA ALA A 208 13.93 -3.81 -3.09
C ALA A 208 13.53 -4.24 -4.51
N HIS A 209 14.49 -4.59 -5.38
CA HIS A 209 14.20 -5.15 -6.71
C HIS A 209 13.58 -6.53 -6.69
N THR A 210 13.78 -7.31 -5.63
CA THR A 210 13.16 -8.63 -5.49
C THR A 210 11.73 -8.51 -4.97
N LEU A 211 11.52 -7.65 -3.96
CA LEU A 211 10.21 -7.46 -3.31
C LEU A 211 9.13 -6.98 -4.28
N CYS A 212 9.50 -6.15 -5.25
CA CYS A 212 8.55 -5.70 -6.27
C CYS A 212 8.26 -6.72 -7.38
N VAL A 213 8.99 -7.82 -7.47
CA VAL A 213 8.57 -8.89 -8.39
C VAL A 213 7.65 -9.81 -7.61
N SER A 214 8.01 -10.13 -6.36
CA SER A 214 7.19 -11.00 -5.51
C SER A 214 5.81 -10.43 -5.16
N THR A 215 5.62 -9.11 -5.18
CA THR A 215 4.33 -8.50 -4.81
C THR A 215 3.37 -8.33 -5.99
N GLN A 216 3.85 -8.38 -7.25
CA GLN A 216 3.13 -8.19 -8.52
C GLN A 216 2.23 -6.93 -8.68
N VAL A 217 1.91 -6.18 -7.62
CA VAL A 217 1.14 -4.92 -7.61
C VAL A 217 1.84 -3.88 -6.70
N ILE A 218 2.62 -2.96 -7.29
CA ILE A 218 3.55 -2.09 -6.53
C ILE A 218 3.56 -0.63 -7.00
N LEU A 219 3.52 0.29 -6.03
CA LEU A 219 4.01 1.66 -6.22
C LEU A 219 5.47 1.74 -5.77
N ARG A 220 6.39 2.13 -6.65
CA ARG A 220 7.77 2.43 -6.26
C ARG A 220 8.08 3.91 -6.36
N LEU A 221 8.64 4.44 -5.28
CA LEU A 221 9.24 5.76 -5.27
C LEU A 221 10.77 5.60 -5.16
N SER A 222 11.42 5.60 -6.33
CA SER A 222 12.88 5.70 -6.59
C SER A 222 13.63 4.46 -7.10
N PHE A 223 14.84 4.74 -7.63
CA PHE A 223 15.71 3.96 -8.54
C PHE A 223 15.32 2.50 -8.84
N CYS A 224 14.63 2.29 -9.96
CA CYS A 224 14.51 0.98 -10.59
C CYS A 224 15.31 1.02 -11.90
N ARG A 225 16.28 0.10 -12.06
CA ARG A 225 16.80 -0.24 -13.39
C ARG A 225 15.85 -1.31 -13.93
N PRO A 226 15.02 -1.03 -14.94
CA PRO A 226 14.09 -2.03 -15.50
C PRO A 226 14.83 -3.31 -15.92
N ASP A 227 16.06 -3.16 -16.41
CA ASP A 227 16.96 -4.25 -16.82
C ASP A 227 17.24 -5.26 -15.69
N ARG A 228 17.12 -4.83 -14.41
CA ARG A 228 17.31 -5.71 -13.25
C ARG A 228 16.03 -6.42 -12.83
N ILE A 229 14.86 -6.00 -13.30
CA ILE A 229 13.57 -6.60 -12.96
C ILE A 229 13.26 -7.78 -13.86
N VAL A 230 13.56 -7.68 -15.15
CA VAL A 230 13.39 -8.76 -16.14
C VAL A 230 13.95 -10.10 -15.64
N PRO A 231 15.25 -10.21 -15.28
CA PRO A 231 15.81 -11.50 -14.86
C PRO A 231 15.25 -12.00 -13.51
N ILE A 232 14.71 -11.10 -12.68
CA ILE A 232 14.05 -11.47 -11.43
C ILE A 232 12.65 -12.02 -11.76
N ALA A 233 11.89 -11.37 -12.64
CA ALA A 233 10.59 -11.84 -13.12
C ALA A 233 10.70 -13.24 -13.74
N GLU A 234 11.71 -13.47 -14.59
CA GLU A 234 12.01 -14.78 -15.17
C GLU A 234 12.30 -15.84 -14.09
N ARG A 235 13.09 -15.49 -13.06
CA ARG A 235 13.35 -16.39 -11.92
C ARG A 235 12.07 -16.78 -11.18
N PHE A 236 11.08 -15.89 -11.11
CA PHE A 236 9.78 -16.17 -10.52
C PHE A 236 8.76 -16.77 -11.51
N GLY A 237 9.15 -17.04 -12.76
CA GLY A 237 8.27 -17.59 -13.79
C GLY A 237 7.17 -16.62 -14.25
N MET A 238 7.41 -15.31 -14.15
CA MET A 238 6.45 -14.25 -14.48
C MET A 238 6.81 -13.60 -15.83
N ASP A 239 5.80 -13.08 -16.54
CA ASP A 239 6.03 -12.27 -17.73
C ASP A 239 6.63 -10.91 -17.35
N ALA A 240 7.81 -10.61 -17.89
CA ALA A 240 8.53 -9.40 -17.52
C ALA A 240 7.82 -8.11 -17.97
N GLY A 241 7.09 -8.15 -19.10
CA GLY A 241 6.31 -7.02 -19.59
C GLY A 241 5.20 -6.64 -18.62
N ALA A 242 4.35 -7.62 -18.27
CA ALA A 242 3.27 -7.45 -17.30
C ALA A 242 3.77 -6.99 -15.92
N VAL A 243 4.92 -7.52 -15.45
CA VAL A 243 5.51 -7.09 -14.18
C VAL A 243 5.95 -5.63 -14.23
N LEU A 244 6.53 -5.17 -15.35
CA LEU A 244 6.97 -3.79 -15.51
C LEU A 244 5.78 -2.81 -15.58
N ASP A 245 4.70 -3.19 -16.25
CA ASP A 245 3.49 -2.37 -16.36
C ASP A 245 2.82 -2.14 -14.99
N ASN A 246 2.93 -3.11 -14.08
CA ASN A 246 2.41 -3.01 -12.70
C ASN A 246 3.33 -2.25 -11.72
N ILE A 247 4.45 -1.71 -12.20
CA ILE A 247 5.40 -0.95 -11.38
C ILE A 247 5.35 0.53 -11.76
N ILE A 248 4.78 1.33 -10.87
CA ILE A 248 4.85 2.79 -11.00
C ILE A 248 6.19 3.26 -10.43
N TYR A 249 6.90 4.10 -11.18
CA TYR A 249 8.18 4.67 -10.78
C TYR A 249 8.11 6.19 -10.69
N ALA A 250 8.65 6.77 -9.62
CA ALA A 250 8.90 8.20 -9.54
C ALA A 250 10.29 8.51 -8.95
N ARG A 251 10.99 9.49 -9.54
CA ARG A 251 12.29 9.96 -9.06
C ARG A 251 12.15 11.30 -8.37
N ALA A 252 12.42 11.32 -7.06
CA ALA A 252 12.55 12.55 -6.31
C ALA A 252 13.96 13.14 -6.49
N TYR A 253 14.04 14.48 -6.59
CA TYR A 253 15.28 15.23 -6.74
C TYR A 253 15.63 16.07 -5.50
N THR A 254 14.62 16.41 -4.69
CA THR A 254 14.75 17.17 -3.44
C THR A 254 13.84 16.56 -2.38
N TYR A 255 14.10 16.84 -1.10
CA TYR A 255 13.25 16.35 -0.01
C TYR A 255 11.78 16.83 -0.14
N GLU A 256 11.55 18.05 -0.64
CA GLU A 256 10.21 18.58 -0.89
C GLU A 256 9.49 17.86 -2.02
N HIS A 257 10.21 17.58 -3.12
CA HIS A 257 9.65 16.81 -4.23
C HIS A 257 9.27 15.40 -3.75
N GLN A 258 10.11 14.76 -2.92
CA GLN A 258 9.78 13.47 -2.32
C GLN A 258 8.49 13.53 -1.48
N TYR A 259 8.34 14.57 -0.65
CA TYR A 259 7.13 14.76 0.15
C TYR A 259 5.88 14.98 -0.71
N ASN A 260 5.98 15.79 -1.78
CA ASN A 260 4.87 16.03 -2.70
C ASN A 260 4.46 14.77 -3.47
N LEU A 261 5.42 13.92 -3.86
CA LEU A 261 5.13 12.63 -4.46
C LEU A 261 4.31 11.72 -3.52
N LEU A 262 4.57 11.75 -2.21
CA LEU A 262 3.78 11.02 -1.22
C LEU A 262 2.36 11.58 -1.06
N LEU A 263 2.16 12.88 -1.27
CA LEU A 263 0.82 13.47 -1.27
C LEU A 263 0.01 12.99 -2.49
N GLY A 264 0.60 13.01 -3.68
CA GLY A 264 -0.02 12.49 -4.90
C GLY A 264 -0.22 10.97 -4.88
N LEU A 265 0.60 10.24 -4.09
CA LEU A 265 0.50 8.79 -3.96
C LEU A 265 -0.83 8.34 -3.36
N ALA A 266 -1.34 9.07 -2.36
CA ALA A 266 -2.60 8.74 -1.71
C ALA A 266 -3.80 8.82 -2.68
N ALA A 267 -3.72 9.68 -3.69
CA ALA A 267 -4.73 9.75 -4.76
C ALA A 267 -4.74 8.45 -5.57
N LYS A 268 -3.56 8.01 -6.04
CA LYS A 268 -3.43 6.77 -6.80
C LYS A 268 -3.84 5.53 -5.99
N MET A 269 -3.42 5.47 -4.73
CA MET A 269 -3.77 4.37 -3.82
C MET A 269 -5.26 4.30 -3.48
N SER A 270 -6.01 5.39 -3.71
CA SER A 270 -7.46 5.39 -3.56
C SER A 270 -8.20 4.86 -4.78
N GLU A 271 -7.56 4.85 -5.94
CA GLU A 271 -8.14 4.36 -7.21
C GLU A 271 -7.77 2.90 -7.45
N GLU A 272 -6.51 2.54 -7.16
CA GLU A 272 -5.96 1.21 -7.41
C GLU A 272 -5.37 0.59 -6.13
N PRO A 273 -5.48 -0.75 -5.95
CA PRO A 273 -4.91 -1.42 -4.79
C PRO A 273 -3.39 -1.50 -4.93
N PHE A 274 -2.66 -1.16 -3.87
CA PHE A 274 -1.21 -1.36 -3.80
C PHE A 274 -0.85 -2.17 -2.58
N ARG A 275 0.30 -2.84 -2.64
CA ARG A 275 0.76 -3.73 -1.56
C ARG A 275 2.14 -3.41 -1.04
N LEU A 276 2.97 -2.76 -1.84
CA LEU A 276 4.32 -2.38 -1.47
C LEU A 276 4.60 -0.94 -1.90
N LEU A 277 5.22 -0.18 -1.00
CA LEU A 277 5.84 1.11 -1.24
C LEU A 277 7.33 1.04 -0.91
N ILE A 278 8.18 1.32 -1.90
CA ILE A 278 9.64 1.36 -1.73
C ILE A 278 10.12 2.81 -1.73
N VAL A 279 11.00 3.16 -0.79
CA VAL A 279 11.73 4.44 -0.73
C VAL A 279 13.25 4.18 -0.67
N ASP A 280 13.96 4.36 -1.79
CA ASP A 280 15.41 4.13 -1.91
C ASP A 280 16.19 5.42 -2.26
N SER A 281 16.74 6.18 -1.32
CA SER A 281 16.78 5.98 0.14
C SER A 281 16.17 7.18 0.85
N VAL A 282 15.61 6.96 2.04
CA VAL A 282 14.86 8.00 2.78
C VAL A 282 15.75 9.16 3.25
N ILE A 283 17.04 8.92 3.46
CA ILE A 283 18.00 9.92 3.98
C ILE A 283 18.82 10.61 2.88
N ALA A 284 18.92 10.07 1.67
CA ALA A 284 19.84 10.59 0.65
C ALA A 284 19.61 12.09 0.35
N LEU A 285 18.36 12.50 0.14
CA LEU A 285 18.02 13.90 -0.18
C LEU A 285 18.22 14.81 1.03
N PHE A 286 17.83 14.36 2.23
CA PHE A 286 18.00 15.11 3.48
C PHE A 286 19.47 15.37 3.86
N ARG A 287 20.42 14.59 3.34
CA ARG A 287 21.86 14.81 3.57
C ARG A 287 22.45 15.89 2.66
N VAL A 288 21.86 16.09 1.48
CA VAL A 288 22.32 17.07 0.49
C VAL A 288 21.66 18.42 0.76
N ASP A 289 20.36 18.41 1.00
CA ASP A 289 19.54 19.62 1.12
C ASP A 289 19.75 20.36 2.45
N PHE A 290 20.19 19.65 3.51
CA PHE A 290 20.45 20.24 4.83
C PHE A 290 21.92 20.06 5.22
N THR A 291 22.59 21.17 5.51
CA THR A 291 24.04 21.19 5.75
C THR A 291 24.41 21.68 7.15
N GLY A 292 25.46 21.07 7.72
CA GLY A 292 25.98 21.47 9.03
C GLY A 292 25.07 21.11 10.21
N ARG A 293 25.44 21.61 11.40
CA ARG A 293 24.70 21.36 12.65
C ARG A 293 23.57 22.35 12.91
N GLY A 294 23.62 23.54 12.30
CA GLY A 294 22.60 24.58 12.49
C GLY A 294 21.22 24.18 11.98
N GLU A 295 21.17 23.42 10.89
CA GLU A 295 19.92 22.97 10.24
C GLU A 295 19.44 21.60 10.75
N LEU A 296 20.12 21.03 11.76
CA LEU A 296 19.79 19.70 12.28
C LEU A 296 18.35 19.63 12.80
N ALA A 297 17.90 20.66 13.52
CA ALA A 297 16.57 20.70 14.10
C ALA A 297 15.48 20.66 13.01
N GLU A 298 15.61 21.51 11.99
CA GLU A 298 14.68 21.57 10.86
C GLU A 298 14.68 20.25 10.07
N ARG A 299 15.86 19.72 9.76
CA ARG A 299 16.00 18.42 9.09
C ARG A 299 15.27 17.30 9.84
N GLN A 300 15.45 17.21 11.16
CA GLN A 300 14.80 16.17 11.97
C GLN A 300 13.27 16.35 12.02
N GLN A 301 12.77 17.59 12.04
CA GLN A 301 11.33 17.85 11.99
C GLN A 301 10.72 17.47 10.64
N LYS A 302 11.36 17.86 9.52
CA LYS A 302 10.91 17.51 8.17
C LYS A 302 10.96 16.00 7.92
N LEU A 303 12.02 15.33 8.39
CA LEU A 303 12.13 13.87 8.35
C LEU A 303 11.01 13.20 9.16
N ALA A 304 10.70 13.70 10.36
CA ALA A 304 9.61 13.18 11.19
C ALA A 304 8.24 13.31 10.49
N GLN A 305 7.98 14.43 9.81
CA GLN A 305 6.75 14.64 9.04
C GLN A 305 6.62 13.62 7.91
N MET A 306 7.70 13.39 7.16
CA MET A 306 7.72 12.42 6.06
C MET A 306 7.53 10.99 6.57
N LEU A 307 8.23 10.59 7.64
CA LEU A 307 8.10 9.27 8.24
C LEU A 307 6.68 9.04 8.81
N SER A 308 6.12 10.04 9.50
CA SER A 308 4.74 9.97 9.98
C SER A 308 3.73 9.80 8.84
N ARG A 309 3.94 10.47 7.69
CA ARG A 309 3.09 10.29 6.51
C ARG A 309 3.21 8.87 5.94
N LEU A 310 4.41 8.29 5.90
CA LEU A 310 4.61 6.90 5.46
C LEU A 310 3.91 5.90 6.38
N THR A 311 3.96 6.09 7.70
CA THR A 311 3.21 5.24 8.65
C THR A 311 1.71 5.32 8.40
N LYS A 312 1.17 6.53 8.22
CA LYS A 312 -0.25 6.73 7.91
C LYS A 312 -0.64 6.04 6.60
N ILE A 313 0.16 6.17 5.54
CA ILE A 313 -0.10 5.48 4.26
C ILE A 313 -0.07 3.95 4.45
N ALA A 314 0.88 3.42 5.22
CA ALA A 314 0.96 1.99 5.50
C ALA A 314 -0.31 1.48 6.17
N GLU A 315 -0.80 2.18 7.19
CA GLU A 315 -2.01 1.84 7.96
C GLU A 315 -3.31 2.07 7.16
N GLU A 316 -3.40 3.18 6.42
CA GLU A 316 -4.57 3.60 5.65
C GLU A 316 -4.88 2.64 4.50
N PHE A 317 -3.86 2.16 3.80
CA PHE A 317 -4.01 1.34 2.59
C PHE A 317 -3.56 -0.12 2.76
N ASN A 318 -3.15 -0.54 3.96
CA ASN A 318 -2.57 -1.88 4.21
C ASN A 318 -1.42 -2.22 3.25
N VAL A 319 -0.45 -1.30 3.19
CA VAL A 319 0.73 -1.39 2.34
C VAL A 319 1.96 -1.67 3.19
N ALA A 320 2.90 -2.48 2.68
CA ALA A 320 4.22 -2.62 3.26
C ALA A 320 5.10 -1.45 2.81
N VAL A 321 5.70 -0.73 3.75
CA VAL A 321 6.65 0.34 3.43
C VAL A 321 8.07 -0.16 3.65
N TYR A 322 8.84 -0.30 2.58
CA TYR A 322 10.26 -0.68 2.63
C TYR A 322 11.14 0.52 2.31
N MET A 323 11.99 0.90 3.25
CA MET A 323 12.92 2.01 3.09
C MET A 323 14.35 1.53 3.18
N THR A 324 15.22 2.06 2.33
CA THR A 324 16.66 1.87 2.50
C THR A 324 17.26 3.06 3.25
N ASN A 325 18.29 2.76 4.05
CA ASN A 325 19.06 3.77 4.74
C ASN A 325 20.57 3.48 4.66
N GLN A 326 21.36 4.53 4.81
CA GLN A 326 22.82 4.50 4.78
C GLN A 326 23.36 4.55 6.20
N VAL A 327 24.58 4.05 6.38
CA VAL A 327 25.33 4.16 7.64
C VAL A 327 26.33 5.30 7.58
N ILE A 328 26.58 5.93 8.73
CA ILE A 328 27.58 6.98 8.92
C ILE A 328 28.60 6.45 9.93
N ALA A 329 29.88 6.79 9.73
CA ALA A 329 30.92 6.54 10.72
C ALA A 329 30.69 7.44 11.95
N ASP A 330 30.87 6.90 13.14
CA ASP A 330 30.87 7.63 14.39
C ASP A 330 32.31 7.98 14.80
N PRO A 331 32.82 9.18 14.48
CA PRO A 331 34.18 9.57 14.81
C PRO A 331 34.40 9.79 16.32
N GLY A 332 33.32 9.83 17.12
CA GLY A 332 33.39 9.95 18.58
C GLY A 332 33.46 8.61 19.31
N GLY A 333 33.31 7.49 18.59
CA GLY A 333 33.46 6.16 19.15
C GLY A 333 34.91 5.89 19.53
N GLY A 334 35.17 5.64 20.82
CA GLY A 334 36.51 5.24 21.28
C GLY A 334 37.01 3.99 20.53
N MET A 335 38.34 3.82 20.47
CA MET A 335 39.04 2.74 19.73
C MET A 335 38.63 1.29 20.10
N PHE A 336 37.71 1.11 21.04
CA PHE A 336 37.21 -0.18 21.55
C PHE A 336 35.80 -0.55 21.06
N ILE A 337 35.16 0.27 20.20
CA ILE A 337 33.87 -0.08 19.59
C ILE A 337 34.11 -0.92 18.34
N SER A 338 33.66 -2.17 18.37
CA SER A 338 33.90 -3.19 17.33
C SER A 338 33.23 -2.90 15.97
N ASP A 339 32.19 -2.06 15.91
CA ASP A 339 31.63 -1.52 14.67
C ASP A 339 31.24 -0.05 14.88
N PRO A 340 32.08 0.92 14.49
CA PRO A 340 31.86 2.35 14.73
C PRO A 340 30.79 2.95 13.80
N LYS A 341 29.85 2.16 13.31
CA LYS A 341 28.88 2.57 12.28
C LYS A 341 27.49 2.65 12.87
N LYS A 342 26.84 3.79 12.62
CA LYS A 342 25.47 4.04 13.06
C LYS A 342 24.59 4.35 11.85
N PRO A 343 23.32 3.90 11.83
CA PRO A 343 22.38 4.28 10.79
C PRO A 343 22.16 5.80 10.80
N ALA A 344 21.97 6.38 9.62
CA ALA A 344 21.69 7.80 9.49
C ALA A 344 20.25 8.14 9.93
N GLY A 345 19.98 9.40 10.27
CA GLY A 345 18.63 9.88 10.66
C GLY A 345 18.36 9.91 12.17
N GLY A 346 19.24 9.30 12.97
CA GLY A 346 19.18 9.36 14.44
C GLY A 346 17.91 8.74 15.03
N HIS A 347 17.51 9.21 16.22
CA HIS A 347 16.39 8.64 16.97
C HIS A 347 15.04 8.78 16.27
N VAL A 348 14.83 9.84 15.49
CA VAL A 348 13.57 10.07 14.76
C VAL A 348 13.27 8.89 13.82
N LEU A 349 14.27 8.47 13.04
CA LEU A 349 14.11 7.36 12.11
C LEU A 349 14.05 6.02 12.84
N ALA A 350 14.82 5.86 13.92
CA ALA A 350 14.81 4.66 14.75
C ALA A 350 13.43 4.39 15.36
N HIS A 351 12.74 5.40 15.88
CA HIS A 351 11.42 5.24 16.50
C HIS A 351 10.29 5.10 15.49
N ALA A 352 10.43 5.67 14.28
CA ALA A 352 9.39 5.56 13.26
C ALA A 352 9.41 4.20 12.53
N SER A 353 10.56 3.53 12.49
CA SER A 353 10.71 2.24 11.81
C SER A 353 10.32 1.12 12.76
N THR A 354 9.31 0.33 12.39
CA THR A 354 8.83 -0.79 13.23
C THR A 354 9.79 -1.97 13.20
N VAL A 355 10.34 -2.27 12.02
CA VAL A 355 11.33 -3.34 11.84
C VAL A 355 12.58 -2.73 11.22
N ARG A 356 13.75 -3.05 11.78
CA ARG A 356 15.05 -2.54 11.33
C ARG A 356 15.98 -3.70 11.04
N LEU A 357 16.44 -3.77 9.79
CA LEU A 357 17.27 -4.83 9.26
C LEU A 357 18.67 -4.29 8.94
N MET A 358 19.68 -4.88 9.58
CA MET A 358 21.09 -4.55 9.35
C MET A 358 21.67 -5.47 8.27
N PHE A 359 22.14 -4.87 7.18
CA PHE A 359 22.78 -5.57 6.07
C PHE A 359 24.30 -5.38 6.09
N ARG A 360 25.04 -6.49 6.11
CA ARG A 360 26.50 -6.52 5.99
C ARG A 360 26.97 -7.46 4.88
N LYS A 361 28.17 -7.21 4.36
CA LYS A 361 28.81 -8.10 3.38
C LYS A 361 29.29 -9.37 4.09
N GLY A 362 28.93 -10.53 3.55
CA GLY A 362 29.47 -11.83 3.97
C GLY A 362 30.71 -12.20 3.16
N LYS A 363 31.05 -13.49 3.13
CA LYS A 363 32.13 -14.02 2.28
C LYS A 363 31.67 -14.07 0.82
N GLY A 364 32.47 -13.52 -0.10
CA GLY A 364 32.17 -13.50 -1.54
C GLY A 364 30.86 -12.77 -1.87
N GLU A 365 29.94 -13.47 -2.52
CA GLU A 365 28.63 -12.92 -2.93
C GLU A 365 27.57 -12.97 -1.83
N GLN A 366 27.85 -13.63 -0.70
CA GLN A 366 26.90 -13.71 0.41
C GLN A 366 26.65 -12.36 1.05
N ARG A 367 25.42 -12.13 1.50
CA ARG A 367 25.04 -10.99 2.34
C ARG A 367 24.43 -11.53 3.62
N VAL A 368 24.72 -10.86 4.73
CA VAL A 368 24.16 -11.23 6.03
C VAL A 368 23.16 -10.15 6.42
N CYS A 369 21.95 -10.58 6.77
CA CYS A 369 20.90 -9.73 7.30
C CYS A 369 20.70 -10.09 8.77
N LYS A 370 20.76 -9.09 9.65
CA LYS A 370 20.46 -9.24 11.08
C LYS A 370 19.23 -8.41 11.41
N VAL A 371 18.29 -8.97 12.18
CA VAL A 371 17.23 -8.19 12.82
C VAL A 371 17.87 -7.33 13.90
N PHE A 372 17.86 -6.01 13.69
CA PHE A 372 18.45 -5.03 14.60
C PHE A 372 17.44 -4.57 15.65
N ASP A 373 16.19 -4.37 15.23
CA ASP A 373 15.08 -3.97 16.10
C ASP A 373 13.77 -4.43 15.48
N ALA A 374 12.91 -5.06 16.26
CA ALA A 374 11.58 -5.51 15.86
C ALA A 374 10.75 -5.85 17.11
N PRO A 375 9.45 -5.52 17.14
CA PRO A 375 8.60 -5.80 18.30
C PRO A 375 8.25 -7.28 18.46
N ASN A 376 8.25 -8.05 17.36
CA ASN A 376 7.74 -9.42 17.29
C ASN A 376 8.80 -10.45 16.85
N LEU A 377 10.03 -10.02 16.53
CA LEU A 377 11.08 -10.90 16.04
C LEU A 377 12.26 -10.92 17.02
N PRO A 378 12.85 -12.10 17.30
CA PRO A 378 14.06 -12.17 18.10
C PRO A 378 15.25 -11.60 17.33
N GLU A 379 16.27 -11.14 18.06
CA GLU A 379 17.57 -10.80 17.46
C GLU A 379 18.22 -12.06 16.89
N ALA A 380 18.17 -12.21 15.57
CA ALA A 380 18.78 -13.30 14.84
C ALA A 380 19.39 -12.78 13.52
N GLU A 381 20.23 -13.62 12.91
CA GLU A 381 20.84 -13.33 11.61
C GLU A 381 20.57 -14.46 10.62
N ALA A 382 20.40 -14.08 9.36
CA ALA A 382 20.28 -14.99 8.24
C ALA A 382 21.32 -14.62 7.18
N ILE A 383 21.91 -15.65 6.57
CA ILE A 383 22.77 -15.50 5.40
C ILE A 383 21.85 -15.62 4.19
N SER A 384 21.70 -14.52 3.45
CA SER A 384 20.92 -14.50 2.22
C SER A 384 21.84 -14.48 1.00
N PHE A 385 21.50 -15.31 0.03
CA PHE A 385 22.11 -15.32 -1.29
C PHE A 385 21.28 -14.42 -2.19
N TYR A 386 21.73 -13.18 -2.39
CA TYR A 386 21.31 -12.45 -3.57
C TYR A 386 22.22 -12.95 -4.68
N HIS A 387 21.73 -13.88 -5.52
CA HIS A 387 22.36 -14.10 -6.81
C HIS A 387 22.30 -12.77 -7.56
N VAL A 388 23.40 -12.03 -7.52
CA VAL A 388 23.65 -10.98 -8.48
C VAL A 388 23.78 -11.76 -9.78
N LEU A 389 22.71 -11.80 -10.59
CA LEU A 389 22.84 -12.23 -11.96
C LEU A 389 23.82 -11.24 -12.60
N HIS A 390 25.08 -11.65 -12.60
CA HIS A 390 26.12 -11.05 -13.40
C HIS A 390 25.70 -11.35 -14.83
N SER A 391 25.09 -10.35 -15.48
CA SER A 391 25.22 -10.24 -16.92
C SER A 391 26.71 -10.03 -17.19
N THR A 392 27.41 -11.14 -17.39
CA THR A 392 28.62 -11.15 -18.21
C THR A 392 28.18 -10.62 -19.57
N ASP A 393 28.45 -9.35 -19.83
CA ASP A 393 29.11 -8.90 -21.04
C ASP A 393 29.23 -7.36 -21.05
N GLU A 394 30.49 -6.96 -21.20
CA GLU A 394 31.02 -5.76 -21.84
C GLU A 394 30.37 -4.38 -21.58
N SER A 395 31.17 -3.56 -20.90
CA SER A 395 31.34 -2.13 -21.13
C SER A 395 30.12 -1.22 -21.05
N PHE A 396 29.77 -0.70 -19.86
CA PHE A 396 29.35 0.71 -19.74
C PHE A 396 29.69 1.27 -18.34
N VAL A 397 30.49 2.34 -18.36
CA VAL A 397 30.85 3.17 -17.21
C VAL A 397 29.58 3.83 -16.66
N VAL A 398 29.26 3.62 -15.39
CA VAL A 398 28.22 4.40 -14.69
C VAL A 398 28.94 5.53 -13.95
N VAL A 399 28.82 6.74 -14.48
CA VAL A 399 29.15 7.97 -13.76
C VAL A 399 28.04 8.23 -12.72
N SER A 400 28.50 8.63 -11.54
CA SER A 400 27.78 8.99 -10.32
C SER A 400 26.61 9.95 -10.52
#